data_AF-A0A225VEL7-F1
#
_entry.id   AF-A0A225VEL7-F1
#
_cell.length_a   1.000
_cell.length_b   1.000
_cell.length_c   1.000
_cell.angle_alpha   90.00
_cell.angle_beta   90.00
_cell.angle_gamma   90.00
#
_symmetry.space_group_name_H-M   'P 1'
#
loop_
_entity.id
_entity.type
_entity.pdbx_description
1 polymer ?
#
loop_
_entity_poly.entity_id
_entity_poly.type
_entity_poly.pdbx_seq_one_letter_code
_entity_poly.pdbx_strand_id
1 'polypeptide(L)'
;MTVKTPSTQHRSTVTRLAGKDIAGVNRAVTICDLDKIKKRSVILTDAAAQKLKLEREEQQAISRHESEERKRRMMEKEIEVRTRREQSALELELEAERKALLTGSEMINNPHLESLRKIHSLAVAARGYQLCDSLKEHQKEREVTEARYNNIHDSIMERDRRRDIQKRKDAEVEAHARRMEAKQVLEEQIEERHRMTIREEEAKDIEAQKILKTYKQYEMEEQRKIELQHEKQRETMRQVSLTNDRIKQMKEEMAIRDKREEMAAAAYLRKKALEEEAKLQEDARIRKSKELRTAKLRAQQEKAQDRQAIQDEFRAKKAYEATEMNTRLKEKRDKERKIALMQSILQDRKKQEAFHAEHAQRMRELDANMDRIGQQQVEREYQHQKAVEAASRERELKHGDLLRQQIESNEQRRLKAKMFEQNDAKFLKKKAMKESILAEKVRVDTLQKLQKRGVPEEYLRELSRMRINESNA
;
A
#
# COMPACT_ATOMS: atom_id res chain seq x y z
N MET A 1 -32.74 -18.80 -51.92
CA MET A 1 -32.94 -17.98 -53.13
C MET A 1 -32.45 -18.75 -54.35
N THR A 2 -33.10 -18.57 -55.49
CA THR A 2 -32.91 -19.38 -56.70
C THR A 2 -31.59 -19.04 -57.42
N VAL A 3 -30.75 -20.07 -57.65
CA VAL A 3 -29.52 -19.93 -58.43
C VAL A 3 -29.89 -19.78 -59.90
N LYS A 4 -29.70 -18.59 -60.48
CA LYS A 4 -29.80 -18.40 -61.92
C LYS A 4 -28.54 -18.93 -62.60
N THR A 5 -28.65 -20.13 -63.17
CA THR A 5 -27.66 -20.66 -64.12
C THR A 5 -27.63 -19.78 -65.39
N PRO A 6 -26.46 -19.62 -66.05
CA PRO A 6 -26.40 -18.98 -67.36
C PRO A 6 -27.09 -19.85 -68.41
N SER A 7 -27.83 -19.24 -69.33
CA SER A 7 -28.58 -19.99 -70.35
C SER A 7 -27.65 -20.78 -71.27
N THR A 8 -27.86 -22.09 -71.32
CA THR A 8 -27.22 -23.00 -72.27
C THR A 8 -27.41 -22.47 -73.70
N GLN A 9 -26.32 -22.17 -74.41
CA GLN A 9 -26.41 -21.86 -75.83
C GLN A 9 -26.89 -23.11 -76.57
N HIS A 10 -28.08 -23.05 -77.17
CA HIS A 10 -28.54 -24.11 -78.06
C HIS A 10 -27.56 -24.24 -79.24
N ARG A 11 -26.82 -25.36 -79.29
CA ARG A 11 -26.15 -25.80 -80.51
C ARG A 11 -27.21 -26.01 -81.58
N SER A 12 -27.27 -25.13 -82.56
CA SER A 12 -28.07 -25.33 -83.76
C SER A 12 -27.42 -26.44 -84.61
N THR A 13 -27.88 -27.67 -84.41
CA THR A 13 -27.61 -28.79 -85.31
C THR A 13 -28.30 -28.53 -86.65
N VAL A 14 -27.63 -27.77 -87.52
CA VAL A 14 -28.05 -27.58 -88.91
C VAL A 14 -27.39 -28.65 -89.76
N THR A 15 -28.03 -29.82 -89.80
CA THR A 15 -27.87 -30.77 -90.90
C THR A 15 -28.37 -30.10 -92.19
N ARG A 16 -27.46 -29.60 -93.02
CA ARG A 16 -27.79 -29.25 -94.40
C ARG A 16 -27.58 -30.45 -95.29
N LEU A 17 -28.70 -31.11 -95.58
CA LEU A 17 -28.86 -32.03 -96.69
C LEU A 17 -28.37 -31.37 -97.99
N ALA A 18 -27.67 -32.12 -98.81
CA ALA A 18 -27.42 -31.74 -100.19
C ALA A 18 -28.74 -31.81 -101.00
N GLY A 19 -28.89 -30.93 -101.98
CA GLY A 19 -29.86 -31.12 -103.07
C GLY A 19 -31.33 -30.82 -102.77
N LYS A 20 -31.66 -29.56 -102.45
CA LYS A 20 -32.92 -28.92 -102.88
C LYS A 20 -32.76 -27.39 -102.93
N ASP A 21 -33.66 -26.74 -103.66
CA ASP A 21 -33.72 -25.29 -103.93
C ASP A 21 -32.76 -24.74 -105.01
N ILE A 22 -32.75 -25.37 -106.18
CA ILE A 22 -32.49 -24.68 -107.46
C ILE A 22 -33.85 -24.39 -108.12
N ALA A 23 -34.58 -23.40 -107.59
CA ALA A 23 -35.85 -22.93 -108.18
C ALA A 23 -36.19 -21.49 -107.74
N GLY A 24 -35.84 -20.51 -108.57
CA GLY A 24 -36.67 -19.32 -108.84
C GLY A 24 -37.23 -18.44 -107.71
N VAL A 25 -36.69 -18.41 -106.50
CA VAL A 25 -37.15 -17.45 -105.47
C VAL A 25 -36.44 -16.10 -105.61
N ASN A 26 -37.16 -15.10 -106.10
CA ASN A 26 -36.73 -13.70 -106.12
C ASN A 26 -36.54 -13.17 -104.69
N ARG A 27 -35.33 -13.36 -104.16
CA ARG A 27 -34.95 -12.91 -102.81
C ARG A 27 -34.70 -11.40 -102.84
N ALA A 28 -35.76 -10.62 -102.64
CA ALA A 28 -35.68 -9.16 -102.59
C ALA A 28 -34.65 -8.72 -101.52
N VAL A 29 -33.51 -8.20 -101.99
CA VAL A 29 -32.44 -7.71 -101.12
C VAL A 29 -32.94 -6.43 -100.46
N THR A 30 -33.24 -6.48 -99.16
CA THR A 30 -33.65 -5.29 -98.41
C THR A 30 -32.53 -4.25 -98.44
N ILE A 31 -32.85 -2.96 -98.33
CA ILE A 31 -31.85 -1.88 -98.36
C ILE A 31 -30.75 -2.13 -97.30
N CYS A 32 -31.14 -2.59 -96.11
CA CYS A 32 -30.22 -3.01 -95.06
C CYS A 32 -29.30 -4.17 -95.46
N ASP A 33 -29.78 -5.15 -96.23
CA ASP A 33 -28.94 -6.25 -96.72
C ASP A 33 -28.05 -5.81 -97.88
N LEU A 34 -28.53 -4.90 -98.72
CA LEU A 34 -27.77 -4.27 -99.80
C LEU A 34 -26.59 -3.46 -99.23
N ASP A 35 -26.81 -2.72 -98.14
CA ASP A 35 -25.75 -1.99 -97.43
C ASP A 35 -24.80 -2.92 -96.65
N LYS A 36 -25.29 -4.05 -96.08
CA LYS A 36 -24.41 -5.08 -95.51
C LYS A 36 -23.54 -5.73 -96.58
N ILE A 37 -24.08 -5.99 -97.77
CA ILE A 37 -23.33 -6.53 -98.92
C ILE A 37 -22.29 -5.50 -99.37
N LYS A 38 -22.68 -4.24 -99.62
CA LYS A 38 -21.75 -3.15 -99.97
C LYS A 38 -20.61 -2.99 -98.95
N LYS A 39 -20.92 -3.02 -97.65
CA LYS A 39 -19.90 -2.92 -96.58
C LYS A 39 -19.01 -4.16 -96.46
N ARG A 40 -19.46 -5.34 -96.91
CA ARG A 40 -18.66 -6.58 -96.97
C ARG A 40 -17.87 -6.73 -98.27
N SER A 41 -18.29 -6.08 -99.36
CA SER A 41 -17.63 -6.13 -100.67
C SER A 41 -16.54 -5.06 -100.84
N VAL A 42 -16.30 -4.21 -99.85
CA VAL A 42 -15.13 -3.30 -99.86
C VAL A 42 -13.86 -4.14 -99.66
N ILE A 43 -13.00 -4.16 -100.68
CA ILE A 43 -11.65 -4.72 -100.56
C ILE A 43 -10.83 -3.75 -99.71
N LEU A 44 -10.73 -4.05 -98.41
CA LEU A 44 -9.88 -3.30 -97.48
C LEU A 44 -8.41 -3.59 -97.78
N THR A 45 -7.60 -2.54 -97.88
CA THR A 45 -6.14 -2.69 -97.82
C THR A 45 -5.73 -3.12 -96.41
N ASP A 46 -4.63 -3.86 -96.26
CA ASP A 46 -4.19 -4.39 -94.96
C ASP A 46 -4.04 -3.29 -93.89
N ALA A 47 -3.55 -2.11 -94.28
CA ALA A 47 -3.45 -0.94 -93.41
C ALA A 47 -4.84 -0.43 -92.92
N ALA A 48 -5.86 -0.47 -93.77
CA ALA A 48 -7.23 -0.11 -93.39
C ALA A 48 -7.87 -1.18 -92.49
N ALA A 49 -7.61 -2.46 -92.77
CA ALA A 49 -8.06 -3.58 -91.95
C ALA A 49 -7.44 -3.56 -90.53
N GLN A 50 -6.16 -3.20 -90.41
CA GLN A 50 -5.48 -3.02 -89.13
C GLN A 50 -6.06 -1.85 -88.33
N LYS A 51 -6.32 -0.68 -88.95
CA LYS A 51 -6.97 0.46 -88.26
C LYS A 51 -8.36 0.09 -87.71
N LEU A 52 -9.20 -0.54 -88.53
CA LEU A 52 -10.53 -1.01 -88.11
C LEU A 52 -10.49 -2.09 -87.00
N LYS A 53 -9.38 -2.83 -86.90
CA LYS A 53 -9.13 -3.78 -85.81
C LYS A 53 -8.73 -3.06 -84.51
N LEU A 54 -7.84 -2.08 -84.60
CA LEU A 54 -7.43 -1.23 -83.47
C LEU A 54 -8.62 -0.45 -82.90
N GLU A 55 -9.41 0.24 -83.74
CA GLU A 55 -10.62 0.96 -83.31
C GLU A 55 -11.64 0.04 -82.61
N ARG A 56 -11.77 -1.22 -83.05
CA ARG A 56 -12.60 -2.23 -82.38
C ARG A 56 -12.00 -2.72 -81.06
N GLU A 57 -10.68 -2.86 -80.98
CA GLU A 57 -9.97 -3.24 -79.76
C GLU A 57 -10.06 -2.12 -78.71
N GLU A 58 -9.95 -0.86 -79.13
CA GLU A 58 -10.19 0.34 -78.30
C GLU A 58 -11.63 0.43 -77.79
N GLN A 59 -12.63 0.30 -78.67
CA GLN A 59 -14.05 0.27 -78.25
C GLN A 59 -14.35 -0.88 -77.29
N GLN A 60 -13.75 -2.06 -77.50
CA GLN A 60 -13.85 -3.16 -76.55
C GLN A 60 -13.12 -2.87 -75.23
N ALA A 61 -11.96 -2.20 -75.26
CA ALA A 61 -11.23 -1.82 -74.06
C ALA A 61 -12.02 -0.81 -73.22
N ILE A 62 -12.64 0.20 -73.84
CA ILE A 62 -13.53 1.17 -73.18
C ILE A 62 -14.72 0.45 -72.53
N SER A 63 -15.41 -0.42 -73.27
CA SER A 63 -16.56 -1.18 -72.74
C SER A 63 -16.17 -2.13 -71.59
N ARG A 64 -14.98 -2.75 -71.65
CA ARG A 64 -14.41 -3.56 -70.56
C ARG A 64 -14.09 -2.69 -69.35
N HIS A 65 -13.46 -1.53 -69.55
CA HIS A 65 -13.12 -0.57 -68.49
C HIS A 65 -14.37 -0.10 -67.73
N GLU A 66 -15.44 0.31 -68.43
CA GLU A 66 -16.71 0.64 -67.78
C GLU A 66 -17.32 -0.54 -67.00
N SER A 67 -17.19 -1.76 -67.53
CA SER A 67 -17.68 -2.98 -66.86
C SER A 67 -16.88 -3.27 -65.58
N GLU A 68 -15.57 -3.06 -65.62
CA GLU A 68 -14.68 -3.18 -64.47
C GLU A 68 -14.92 -2.08 -63.43
N GLU A 69 -15.13 -0.83 -63.82
CA GLU A 69 -15.55 0.23 -62.90
C GLU A 69 -16.88 -0.09 -62.23
N ARG A 70 -17.90 -0.55 -62.99
CA ARG A 70 -19.19 -0.98 -62.42
C ARG A 70 -19.00 -2.11 -61.40
N LYS A 71 -18.08 -3.06 -61.67
CA LYS A 71 -17.72 -4.12 -60.70
C LYS A 71 -17.00 -3.57 -59.47
N ARG A 72 -16.03 -2.65 -59.62
CA ARG A 72 -15.31 -2.01 -58.49
C ARG A 72 -16.29 -1.28 -57.57
N ARG A 73 -17.14 -0.42 -58.12
CA ARG A 73 -18.19 0.31 -57.37
C ARG A 73 -19.19 -0.63 -56.67
N MET A 74 -19.47 -1.81 -57.24
CA MET A 74 -20.30 -2.83 -56.59
C MET A 74 -19.56 -3.53 -55.44
N MET A 75 -18.28 -3.86 -55.59
CA MET A 75 -17.47 -4.44 -54.51
C MET A 75 -17.24 -3.45 -53.36
N GLU A 76 -16.99 -2.18 -53.65
CA GLU A 76 -16.89 -1.10 -52.65
C GLU A 76 -18.18 -1.01 -51.81
N LYS A 77 -19.35 -0.96 -52.46
CA LYS A 77 -20.65 -0.99 -51.78
C LYS A 77 -20.87 -2.28 -50.99
N GLU A 78 -20.40 -3.43 -51.47
CA GLU A 78 -20.49 -4.67 -50.72
C GLU A 78 -19.61 -4.65 -49.46
N ILE A 79 -18.41 -4.08 -49.54
CA ILE A 79 -17.51 -3.89 -48.40
C ILE A 79 -18.16 -2.93 -47.38
N GLU A 80 -18.76 -1.81 -47.82
CA GLU A 80 -19.52 -0.91 -46.94
C GLU A 80 -20.72 -1.60 -46.25
N VAL A 81 -21.47 -2.43 -46.98
CA VAL A 81 -22.58 -3.19 -46.39
C VAL A 81 -22.08 -4.23 -45.39
N ARG A 82 -20.95 -4.88 -45.66
CA ARG A 82 -20.30 -5.82 -44.73
C ARG A 82 -19.81 -5.11 -43.46
N THR A 83 -19.11 -3.98 -43.58
CA THR A 83 -18.62 -3.23 -42.40
C THR A 83 -19.76 -2.66 -41.57
N ARG A 84 -20.85 -2.15 -42.17
CA ARG A 84 -22.06 -1.74 -41.43
C ARG A 84 -22.73 -2.91 -40.69
N ARG A 85 -22.74 -4.12 -41.29
CA ARG A 85 -23.25 -5.34 -40.62
C ARG A 85 -22.34 -5.76 -39.45
N GLU A 86 -21.02 -5.70 -39.61
CA GLU A 86 -20.06 -5.95 -38.54
C GLU A 86 -20.24 -4.95 -37.38
N GLN A 87 -20.42 -3.67 -37.68
CA GLN A 87 -20.68 -2.62 -36.69
C GLN A 87 -22.00 -2.87 -35.95
N SER A 88 -23.10 -3.11 -36.67
CA SER A 88 -24.42 -3.39 -36.07
C SER A 88 -24.41 -4.67 -35.21
N ALA A 89 -23.67 -5.71 -35.63
CA ALA A 89 -23.51 -6.93 -34.82
C ALA A 89 -22.69 -6.67 -33.54
N LEU A 90 -21.63 -5.86 -33.63
CA LEU A 90 -20.83 -5.45 -32.48
C LEU A 90 -21.65 -4.61 -31.48
N GLU A 91 -22.44 -3.66 -31.96
CA GLU A 91 -23.34 -2.85 -31.14
C GLU A 91 -24.40 -3.71 -30.44
N LEU A 92 -25.01 -4.67 -31.15
CA LEU A 92 -25.98 -5.59 -30.59
C LEU A 92 -25.37 -6.50 -29.49
N GLU A 93 -24.14 -6.98 -29.68
CA GLU A 93 -23.39 -7.69 -28.62
C GLU A 93 -23.15 -6.80 -27.39
N LEU A 94 -22.66 -5.57 -27.59
CA LEU A 94 -22.39 -4.63 -26.48
C LEU A 94 -23.67 -4.19 -25.77
N GLU A 95 -24.81 -4.10 -26.48
CA GLU A 95 -26.12 -3.89 -25.87
C GLU A 95 -26.61 -5.10 -25.08
N ALA A 96 -26.43 -6.32 -25.60
CA ALA A 96 -26.76 -7.54 -24.89
C ALA A 96 -25.93 -7.63 -23.60
N GLU A 97 -24.65 -7.25 -23.65
CA GLU A 97 -23.79 -7.16 -22.48
C GLU A 97 -24.24 -6.06 -21.51
N ARG A 98 -24.62 -4.86 -21.97
CA ARG A 98 -25.21 -3.83 -21.09
C ARG A 98 -26.47 -4.31 -20.38
N LYS A 99 -27.32 -5.10 -21.05
CA LYS A 99 -28.58 -5.64 -20.52
C LYS A 99 -28.39 -6.90 -19.65
N ALA A 100 -27.29 -7.64 -19.80
CA ALA A 100 -27.01 -8.82 -19.00
C ALA A 100 -26.89 -8.48 -17.51
N LEU A 101 -27.42 -9.34 -16.64
CA LEU A 101 -27.29 -9.16 -15.19
C LEU A 101 -25.83 -9.34 -14.77
N LEU A 102 -25.35 -8.46 -13.88
CA LEU A 102 -24.02 -8.55 -13.29
C LEU A 102 -23.92 -9.80 -12.41
N THR A 103 -23.07 -10.77 -12.79
CA THR A 103 -22.84 -11.95 -11.95
C THR A 103 -21.77 -11.68 -10.89
N GLY A 104 -21.89 -12.32 -9.71
CA GLY A 104 -20.87 -12.18 -8.65
C GLY A 104 -19.48 -12.64 -9.10
N SER A 105 -19.42 -13.62 -10.00
CA SER A 105 -18.18 -14.12 -10.61
C SER A 105 -17.48 -13.06 -11.47
N GLU A 106 -18.21 -12.25 -12.24
CA GLU A 106 -17.61 -11.17 -13.05
C GLU A 106 -16.85 -10.14 -12.20
N MET A 107 -17.33 -9.85 -10.99
CA MET A 107 -16.65 -8.93 -10.07
C MET A 107 -15.35 -9.53 -9.50
N ILE A 108 -15.35 -10.84 -9.23
CA ILE A 108 -14.21 -11.56 -8.63
C ILE A 108 -13.15 -11.89 -9.69
N ASN A 109 -13.56 -12.20 -10.91
CA ASN A 109 -12.68 -12.64 -12.00
C ASN A 109 -11.89 -11.49 -12.67
N ASN A 110 -12.27 -10.23 -12.42
CA ASN A 110 -11.65 -9.06 -13.04
C ASN A 110 -10.88 -8.15 -12.05
N PRO A 111 -10.04 -8.68 -11.13
CA PRO A 111 -9.36 -7.87 -10.12
C PRO A 111 -8.21 -7.03 -10.70
N HIS A 112 -7.90 -7.18 -12.00
CA HIS A 112 -6.87 -6.45 -12.72
C HIS A 112 -7.36 -5.08 -13.23
N LEU A 113 -8.68 -4.90 -13.39
CA LEU A 113 -9.28 -3.65 -13.84
C LEU A 113 -9.12 -2.54 -12.80
N GLU A 114 -8.49 -1.43 -13.18
CA GLU A 114 -8.20 -0.32 -12.28
C GLU A 114 -9.47 0.43 -11.87
N SER A 115 -10.44 0.54 -12.79
CA SER A 115 -11.76 1.11 -12.51
C SER A 115 -12.45 0.40 -11.34
N LEU A 116 -12.46 -0.93 -11.34
CA LEU A 116 -13.08 -1.75 -10.29
C LEU A 116 -12.41 -1.57 -8.92
N ARG A 117 -11.07 -1.48 -8.90
CA ARG A 117 -10.31 -1.18 -7.66
C ARG A 117 -10.66 0.21 -7.13
N LYS A 118 -10.77 1.21 -8.01
CA LYS A 118 -11.14 2.58 -7.64
C LYS A 118 -12.57 2.67 -7.12
N ILE A 119 -13.52 2.01 -7.78
CA ILE A 119 -14.92 1.87 -7.31
C ILE A 119 -14.94 1.24 -5.92
N HIS A 120 -14.19 0.16 -5.70
CA HIS A 120 -14.12 -0.50 -4.40
C HIS A 120 -13.53 0.42 -3.31
N SER A 121 -12.45 1.15 -3.62
CA SER A 121 -11.82 2.11 -2.71
C SER A 121 -12.80 3.21 -2.27
N LEU A 122 -13.49 3.84 -3.23
CA LEU A 122 -14.53 4.85 -2.93
C LEU A 122 -15.69 4.26 -2.13
N ALA A 123 -16.12 3.04 -2.44
CA ALA A 123 -17.17 2.34 -1.69
C ALA A 123 -16.75 1.91 -0.28
N VAL A 124 -15.45 1.76 0.01
CA VAL A 124 -14.91 1.59 1.37
C VAL A 124 -14.87 2.94 2.08
N ALA A 125 -14.34 3.99 1.45
CA ALA A 125 -14.26 5.33 2.01
C ALA A 125 -15.63 5.87 2.43
N ALA A 126 -16.64 5.76 1.57
CA ALA A 126 -18.00 6.22 1.86
C ALA A 126 -18.64 5.52 3.08
N ARG A 127 -18.38 4.22 3.26
CA ARG A 127 -18.78 3.47 4.47
C ARG A 127 -17.97 3.87 5.70
N GLY A 128 -16.69 4.18 5.52
CA GLY A 128 -15.83 4.71 6.58
C GLY A 128 -16.35 6.02 7.13
N TYR A 129 -16.72 6.97 6.27
CA TYR A 129 -17.29 8.26 6.69
C TYR A 129 -18.62 8.10 7.42
N GLN A 130 -19.57 7.31 6.87
CA GLN A 130 -20.82 6.96 7.56
C GLN A 130 -20.57 6.41 8.97
N LEU A 131 -19.63 5.46 9.10
CA LEU A 131 -19.28 4.87 10.40
C LEU A 131 -18.69 5.93 11.34
N CYS A 132 -17.77 6.77 10.87
CA CYS A 132 -17.18 7.84 11.66
C CYS A 132 -18.23 8.81 12.21
N ASP A 133 -19.29 9.13 11.47
CA ASP A 133 -20.35 10.01 11.97
C ASP A 133 -21.22 9.32 13.01
N SER A 134 -21.64 8.08 12.79
CA SER A 134 -22.37 7.30 13.81
C SER A 134 -21.57 7.14 15.11
N LEU A 135 -20.23 7.03 15.02
CA LEU A 135 -19.36 6.99 16.19
C LEU A 135 -19.27 8.35 16.91
N LYS A 136 -19.30 9.47 16.20
CA LYS A 136 -19.38 10.82 16.81
C LYS A 136 -20.72 11.03 17.52
N GLU A 137 -21.82 10.53 16.95
CA GLU A 137 -23.14 10.59 17.59
C GLU A 137 -23.16 9.77 18.88
N HIS A 138 -22.74 8.50 18.83
CA HIS A 138 -22.60 7.67 20.02
C HIS A 138 -21.61 8.22 21.06
N GLN A 139 -20.56 8.93 20.64
CA GLN A 139 -19.66 9.60 21.58
C GLN A 139 -20.39 10.74 22.32
N LYS A 140 -21.15 11.59 21.63
CA LYS A 140 -21.95 12.64 22.26
C LYS A 140 -23.01 12.07 23.21
N GLU A 141 -23.65 10.96 22.83
CA GLU A 141 -24.59 10.25 23.71
C GLU A 141 -23.91 9.79 24.99
N ARG A 142 -22.71 9.19 24.89
CA ARG A 142 -21.90 8.78 26.05
C ARG A 142 -21.54 9.96 26.92
N GLU A 143 -21.01 11.04 26.36
CA GLU A 143 -20.66 12.27 27.08
C GLU A 143 -21.87 12.84 27.85
N VAL A 144 -23.07 12.83 27.25
CA VAL A 144 -24.31 13.23 27.93
C VAL A 144 -24.69 12.27 29.07
N THR A 145 -24.52 10.95 28.89
CA THR A 145 -24.79 9.98 29.97
C THR A 145 -23.79 10.06 31.12
N GLU A 146 -22.51 10.27 30.82
CA GLU A 146 -21.44 10.45 31.82
C GLU A 146 -21.64 11.75 32.59
N ALA A 147 -21.96 12.85 31.91
CA ALA A 147 -22.30 14.12 32.57
C ALA A 147 -23.51 13.97 33.50
N ARG A 148 -24.56 13.24 33.09
CA ARG A 148 -25.71 12.91 33.97
C ARG A 148 -25.29 12.08 35.19
N TYR A 149 -24.45 11.07 35.00
CA TYR A 149 -23.96 10.24 36.10
C TYR A 149 -23.14 11.05 37.11
N ASN A 150 -22.21 11.88 36.62
CA ASN A 150 -21.39 12.77 37.45
C ASN A 150 -22.26 13.75 38.26
N ASN A 151 -23.23 14.42 37.62
CA ASN A 151 -24.18 15.31 38.30
C ASN A 151 -24.97 14.60 39.43
N ILE A 152 -25.36 13.34 39.23
CA ILE A 152 -26.03 12.53 40.27
C ILE A 152 -25.05 12.22 41.41
N HIS A 153 -23.81 11.87 41.10
CA HIS A 153 -22.78 11.55 42.09
C HIS A 153 -22.41 12.77 42.94
N ASP A 154 -22.20 13.93 42.31
CA ASP A 154 -21.96 15.21 42.99
C ASP A 154 -23.12 15.61 43.90
N SER A 155 -24.37 15.37 43.48
CA SER A 155 -25.57 15.60 44.30
C SER A 155 -25.62 14.70 45.54
N ILE A 156 -25.15 13.44 45.43
CA ILE A 156 -25.03 12.52 46.58
C ILE A 156 -23.94 13.02 47.53
N MET A 157 -22.74 13.34 47.02
CA MET A 157 -21.61 13.81 47.83
C MET A 157 -21.92 15.12 48.55
N GLU A 158 -22.59 16.07 47.90
CA GLU A 158 -23.04 17.32 48.53
C GLU A 158 -24.12 17.08 49.60
N ARG A 159 -25.01 16.08 49.41
CA ARG A 159 -25.97 15.68 50.44
C ARG A 159 -25.28 15.09 51.67
N ASP A 160 -24.25 14.28 51.47
CA ASP A 160 -23.47 13.68 52.57
C ASP A 160 -22.66 14.74 53.32
N ARG A 161 -21.97 15.63 52.59
CA ARG A 161 -21.28 16.79 53.16
C ARG A 161 -22.22 17.65 54.02
N ARG A 162 -23.43 17.93 53.54
CA ARG A 162 -24.46 18.67 54.31
C ARG A 162 -24.92 17.92 55.55
N ARG A 163 -25.16 16.61 55.46
CA ARG A 163 -25.54 15.77 56.60
C ARG A 163 -24.45 15.75 57.68
N ASP A 164 -23.18 15.67 57.30
CA ASP A 164 -22.09 15.66 58.27
C ASP A 164 -21.83 17.04 58.89
N ILE A 165 -22.00 18.13 58.14
CA ILE A 165 -22.03 19.50 58.70
C ILE A 165 -23.17 19.64 59.71
N GLN A 166 -24.36 19.12 59.40
CA GLN A 166 -25.51 19.19 60.31
C GLN A 166 -25.26 18.41 61.60
N LYS A 167 -24.82 17.14 61.52
CA LYS A 167 -24.46 16.33 62.71
C LYS A 167 -23.44 17.05 63.62
N ARG A 168 -22.45 17.74 63.05
CA ARG A 168 -21.46 18.51 63.83
C ARG A 168 -22.10 19.70 64.55
N LYS A 169 -23.01 20.42 63.89
CA LYS A 169 -23.78 21.50 64.53
C LYS A 169 -24.69 20.97 65.63
N ASP A 170 -25.39 19.87 65.39
CA ASP A 170 -26.29 19.25 66.36
C ASP A 170 -25.50 18.83 67.62
N ALA A 171 -24.35 18.17 67.43
CA ALA A 171 -23.46 17.80 68.53
C ALA A 171 -22.87 19.01 69.29
N GLU A 172 -22.58 20.12 68.59
CA GLU A 172 -22.15 21.37 69.22
C GLU A 172 -23.27 22.03 70.04
N VAL A 173 -24.51 22.01 69.52
CA VAL A 173 -25.71 22.48 70.24
C VAL A 173 -25.97 21.62 71.48
N GLU A 174 -25.90 20.30 71.40
CA GLU A 174 -26.01 19.42 72.57
C GLU A 174 -24.87 19.65 73.58
N ALA A 175 -23.63 19.86 73.11
CA ALA A 175 -22.51 20.19 73.98
C ALA A 175 -22.66 21.59 74.61
N HIS A 176 -23.31 22.53 73.94
CA HIS A 176 -23.68 23.82 74.51
C HIS A 176 -24.79 23.67 75.57
N ALA A 177 -25.86 22.92 75.28
CA ALA A 177 -26.94 22.64 76.22
C ALA A 177 -26.42 22.02 77.52
N ARG A 178 -25.63 20.94 77.43
CA ARG A 178 -24.97 20.30 78.59
C ARG A 178 -24.07 21.26 79.39
N ARG A 179 -23.40 22.21 78.74
CA ARG A 179 -22.61 23.25 79.42
C ARG A 179 -23.49 24.26 80.15
N MET A 180 -24.66 24.61 79.60
CA MET A 180 -25.63 25.49 80.27
C MET A 180 -26.30 24.81 81.46
N GLU A 181 -26.68 23.53 81.33
CA GLU A 181 -27.20 22.71 82.43
C GLU A 181 -26.17 22.59 83.57
N ALA A 182 -24.92 22.24 83.24
CA ALA A 182 -23.84 22.17 84.22
C ALA A 182 -23.56 23.53 84.90
N LYS A 183 -23.67 24.64 84.15
CA LYS A 183 -23.57 25.99 84.71
C LYS A 183 -24.70 26.28 85.71
N GLN A 184 -25.94 25.94 85.38
CA GLN A 184 -27.09 26.12 86.27
C GLN A 184 -26.92 25.35 87.59
N VAL A 185 -26.52 24.07 87.51
CA VAL A 185 -26.25 23.26 88.72
C VAL A 185 -25.12 23.86 89.58
N LEU A 186 -24.09 24.44 88.97
CA LEU A 186 -23.02 25.13 89.71
C LEU A 186 -23.51 26.45 90.34
N GLU A 187 -24.37 27.20 89.66
CA GLU A 187 -25.00 28.42 90.21
C GLU A 187 -25.89 28.06 91.43
N GLU A 188 -26.71 27.02 91.33
CA GLU A 188 -27.51 26.48 92.45
C GLU A 188 -26.62 26.05 93.63
N GLN A 189 -25.54 25.32 93.38
CA GLN A 189 -24.59 24.91 94.44
C GLN A 189 -23.87 26.10 95.10
N ILE A 190 -23.59 27.17 94.36
CA ILE A 190 -23.01 28.40 94.91
C ILE A 190 -24.03 29.12 95.79
N GLU A 191 -25.29 29.21 95.36
CA GLU A 191 -26.36 29.77 96.19
C GLU A 191 -26.59 28.95 97.46
N GLU A 192 -26.63 27.62 97.38
CA GLU A 192 -26.77 26.75 98.56
C GLU A 192 -25.61 26.93 99.53
N ARG A 193 -24.36 26.95 99.06
CA ARG A 193 -23.19 27.24 99.90
C ARG A 193 -23.30 28.61 100.55
N HIS A 194 -23.69 29.64 99.81
CA HIS A 194 -23.82 30.98 100.36
C HIS A 194 -24.92 31.04 101.44
N ARG A 195 -26.08 30.41 101.21
CA ARG A 195 -27.13 30.25 102.23
C ARG A 195 -26.65 29.49 103.47
N MET A 196 -25.78 28.50 103.32
CA MET A 196 -25.16 27.79 104.44
C MET A 196 -24.15 28.67 105.20
N THR A 197 -23.30 29.44 104.50
CA THR A 197 -22.38 30.40 105.13
C THR A 197 -23.14 31.46 105.94
N ILE A 198 -24.23 32.00 105.40
CA ILE A 198 -25.09 32.95 106.13
C ILE A 198 -25.65 32.32 107.41
N ARG A 199 -26.15 31.08 107.36
CA ARG A 199 -26.61 30.36 108.56
C ARG A 199 -25.51 30.10 109.59
N GLU A 200 -24.28 29.84 109.15
CA GLU A 200 -23.12 29.69 110.04
C GLU A 200 -22.72 31.02 110.69
N GLU A 201 -22.83 32.14 109.97
CA GLU A 201 -22.62 33.49 110.50
C GLU A 201 -23.71 33.87 111.51
N GLU A 202 -24.99 33.64 111.19
CA GLU A 202 -26.12 33.79 112.12
C GLU A 202 -25.93 32.94 113.39
N ALA A 203 -25.46 31.70 113.27
CA ALA A 203 -25.17 30.84 114.41
C ALA A 203 -24.02 31.38 115.28
N LYS A 204 -22.93 31.85 114.68
CA LYS A 204 -21.82 32.50 115.38
C LYS A 204 -22.26 33.78 116.08
N ASP A 205 -23.13 34.58 115.48
CA ASP A 205 -23.69 35.78 116.10
C ASP A 205 -24.58 35.45 117.31
N ILE A 206 -25.40 34.39 117.22
CA ILE A 206 -26.19 33.89 118.35
C ILE A 206 -25.27 33.39 119.49
N GLU A 207 -24.18 32.70 119.17
CA GLU A 207 -23.18 32.26 120.16
C GLU A 207 -22.42 33.44 120.78
N ALA A 208 -21.98 34.42 119.99
CA ALA A 208 -21.37 35.65 120.46
C ALA A 208 -22.31 36.43 121.40
N GLN A 209 -23.61 36.52 121.06
CA GLN A 209 -24.61 37.12 121.94
C GLN A 209 -24.83 36.34 123.24
N LYS A 210 -24.76 35.00 123.22
CA LYS A 210 -24.80 34.18 124.45
C LYS A 210 -23.56 34.44 125.32
N ILE A 211 -22.37 34.46 124.70
CA ILE A 211 -21.09 34.73 125.37
C ILE A 211 -21.11 36.13 126.00
N LEU A 212 -21.57 37.16 125.28
CA LEU A 212 -21.73 38.52 125.82
C LEU A 212 -22.73 38.58 126.98
N LYS A 213 -23.81 37.79 126.96
CA LYS A 213 -24.74 37.68 128.10
C LYS A 213 -24.06 37.02 129.31
N THR A 214 -23.24 35.99 129.11
CA THR A 214 -22.48 35.37 130.21
C THR A 214 -21.39 36.30 130.77
N TYR A 215 -20.70 37.07 129.92
CA TYR A 215 -19.75 38.09 130.39
C TYR A 215 -20.44 39.16 131.25
N LYS A 216 -21.59 39.68 130.83
CA LYS A 216 -22.38 40.62 131.64
C LYS A 216 -22.84 40.03 132.98
N GLN A 217 -23.14 38.73 133.03
CA GLN A 217 -23.43 38.04 134.29
C GLN A 217 -22.19 37.96 135.18
N TYR A 218 -21.02 37.63 134.62
CA TYR A 218 -19.76 37.64 135.36
C TYR A 218 -19.34 39.04 135.83
N GLU A 219 -19.51 40.09 135.04
CA GLU A 219 -19.27 41.48 135.46
C GLU A 219 -20.14 41.87 136.67
N MET A 220 -21.42 41.49 136.66
CA MET A 220 -22.33 41.72 137.80
C MET A 220 -21.95 40.89 139.04
N GLU A 221 -21.46 39.67 138.87
CA GLU A 221 -20.92 38.87 139.98
C GLU A 221 -19.58 39.42 140.50
N GLU A 222 -18.73 39.93 139.62
CA GLU A 222 -17.42 40.49 139.95
C GLU A 222 -17.57 41.83 140.68
N GLN A 223 -18.51 42.69 140.27
CA GLN A 223 -18.89 43.88 141.03
C GLN A 223 -19.32 43.53 142.46
N ARG A 224 -20.21 42.53 142.63
CA ARG A 224 -20.60 42.02 143.96
C ARG A 224 -19.41 41.46 144.76
N LYS A 225 -18.46 40.77 144.10
CA LYS A 225 -17.23 40.27 144.74
C LYS A 225 -16.28 41.43 145.13
N ILE A 226 -16.20 42.50 144.33
CA ILE A 226 -15.41 43.70 144.61
C ILE A 226 -16.00 44.47 145.80
N GLU A 227 -17.33 44.60 145.90
CA GLU A 227 -18.01 45.16 147.08
C GLU A 227 -17.66 44.37 148.35
N LEU A 228 -17.82 43.04 148.32
CA LEU A 228 -17.44 42.12 149.40
C LEU A 228 -15.93 42.15 149.72
N GLN A 229 -15.08 42.37 148.72
CA GLN A 229 -13.65 42.57 148.93
C GLN A 229 -13.33 43.93 149.54
N HIS A 230 -14.05 45.00 149.21
CA HIS A 230 -13.86 46.31 149.83
C HIS A 230 -14.23 46.29 151.32
N GLU A 231 -15.27 45.56 151.70
CA GLU A 231 -15.61 45.31 153.11
C GLU A 231 -14.46 44.57 153.82
N LYS A 232 -14.00 43.45 153.27
CA LYS A 232 -12.86 42.68 153.81
C LYS A 232 -11.53 43.42 153.77
N GLN A 233 -11.32 44.31 152.80
CA GLN A 233 -10.12 45.16 152.73
C GLN A 233 -10.13 46.23 153.81
N ARG A 234 -11.28 46.78 154.19
CA ARG A 234 -11.36 47.68 155.36
C ARG A 234 -11.00 46.95 156.65
N GLU A 235 -11.42 45.69 156.80
CA GLU A 235 -11.06 44.85 157.95
C GLU A 235 -9.56 44.47 157.95
N THR A 236 -9.00 44.09 156.80
CA THR A 236 -7.60 43.65 156.68
C THR A 236 -6.60 44.79 156.61
N MET A 237 -6.92 45.98 156.09
CA MET A 237 -6.09 47.20 156.25
C MET A 237 -5.84 47.50 157.73
N ARG A 238 -6.86 47.28 158.57
CA ARG A 238 -6.78 47.40 160.03
C ARG A 238 -5.78 46.42 160.67
N GLN A 239 -5.48 45.31 159.99
CA GLN A 239 -4.54 44.28 160.42
C GLN A 239 -3.15 44.41 159.77
N VAL A 240 -3.06 44.77 158.48
CA VAL A 240 -1.78 44.88 157.74
C VAL A 240 -0.96 46.09 158.18
N SER A 241 -1.62 47.15 158.68
CA SER A 241 -0.95 48.24 159.39
C SER A 241 -0.23 47.79 160.67
N LEU A 242 -0.43 46.56 161.14
CA LEU A 242 0.29 45.97 162.29
C LEU A 242 1.44 45.02 161.88
N THR A 243 1.60 44.70 160.59
CA THR A 243 2.56 43.70 160.11
C THR A 243 3.60 44.20 159.11
N ASN A 244 3.30 45.21 158.29
CA ASN A 244 4.29 45.74 157.32
C ASN A 244 5.52 46.39 158.00
N ASP A 245 5.41 46.77 159.27
CA ASP A 245 6.53 47.19 160.11
C ASP A 245 7.62 46.11 160.30
N ARG A 246 7.40 44.86 159.86
CA ARG A 246 8.31 43.71 160.10
C ARG A 246 9.19 43.25 158.93
N ILE A 247 8.85 43.49 157.65
CA ILE A 247 9.42 42.70 156.52
C ILE A 247 10.58 43.36 155.74
N LYS A 248 10.87 44.66 155.92
CA LYS A 248 11.72 45.49 155.04
C LYS A 248 13.26 45.20 155.10
N GLN A 249 13.70 43.95 155.24
CA GLN A 249 15.05 43.58 155.71
C GLN A 249 15.72 42.46 154.84
N MET A 250 15.66 42.53 153.48
CA MET A 250 15.85 41.39 152.51
C MET A 250 17.07 41.46 151.51
N LYS A 251 17.03 40.82 150.30
CA LYS A 251 18.18 40.36 149.44
C LYS A 251 18.02 40.53 147.89
N GLU A 252 19.04 40.18 147.08
CA GLU A 252 19.16 40.30 145.57
C GLU A 252 19.75 39.01 144.85
N GLU A 253 19.70 38.87 143.50
CA GLU A 253 20.08 37.61 142.74
C GLU A 253 20.82 37.71 141.32
N MET A 254 20.60 36.84 140.29
CA MET A 254 21.66 36.36 139.29
C MET A 254 21.25 36.13 137.76
N ALA A 255 22.19 35.93 136.78
CA ALA A 255 21.95 35.73 135.30
C ALA A 255 23.09 35.11 134.36
N ILE A 256 22.87 34.97 133.01
CA ILE A 256 23.81 34.87 131.79
C ILE A 256 24.19 33.50 131.09
N ARG A 257 24.24 33.37 129.71
CA ARG A 257 24.97 32.31 128.88
C ARG A 257 25.22 32.49 127.31
N ASP A 258 25.59 31.45 126.51
CA ASP A 258 26.39 31.43 125.20
C ASP A 258 26.07 30.37 124.02
N LYS A 259 26.76 30.37 122.82
CA LYS A 259 26.66 29.41 121.63
C LYS A 259 27.82 29.49 120.52
N ARG A 260 28.08 28.44 119.67
CA ARG A 260 28.84 28.39 118.33
C ARG A 260 28.46 27.20 117.36
N GLU A 261 28.75 27.23 116.01
CA GLU A 261 28.99 26.10 114.99
C GLU A 261 28.98 26.52 113.45
N GLU A 262 29.20 25.57 112.49
CA GLU A 262 28.97 25.55 110.97
C GLU A 262 30.09 25.92 109.91
N MET A 263 30.29 25.10 108.86
CA MET A 263 30.75 25.48 107.48
C MET A 263 30.86 24.32 106.46
N ALA A 264 30.24 24.50 105.28
CA ALA A 264 30.02 23.47 104.26
C ALA A 264 30.92 23.58 103.01
N ALA A 265 30.77 22.64 102.07
CA ALA A 265 31.56 22.54 100.84
C ALA A 265 30.72 22.10 99.61
N ALA A 266 31.33 22.16 98.42
CA ALA A 266 30.70 22.09 97.10
C ALA A 266 31.61 21.42 96.04
N ALA A 267 31.11 20.48 95.22
CA ALA A 267 31.88 19.90 94.09
C ALA A 267 31.08 19.13 93.01
N TYR A 268 31.63 19.10 91.78
CA TYR A 268 31.52 18.06 90.73
C TYR A 268 30.46 18.11 89.60
N LEU A 269 30.41 19.23 88.87
CA LEU A 269 29.93 19.30 87.48
C LEU A 269 31.03 18.89 86.47
N ARG A 270 31.14 17.61 86.03
CA ARG A 270 32.27 17.23 85.13
C ARG A 270 32.12 16.05 84.13
N LYS A 271 30.91 15.63 83.71
CA LYS A 271 30.73 14.34 82.96
C LYS A 271 29.95 14.33 81.61
N LYS A 272 29.76 15.46 80.90
CA LYS A 272 28.76 15.57 79.80
C LYS A 272 29.28 16.10 78.44
N ALA A 273 30.30 15.49 77.80
CA ALA A 273 30.96 16.16 76.65
C ALA A 273 31.67 15.31 75.54
N LEU A 274 31.33 14.04 75.25
CA LEU A 274 32.18 13.22 74.34
C LEU A 274 31.52 12.24 73.33
N GLU A 275 30.21 12.32 73.02
CA GLU A 275 29.52 11.27 72.21
C GLU A 275 28.86 11.69 70.87
N GLU A 276 28.90 12.97 70.43
CA GLU A 276 28.05 13.44 69.32
C GLU A 276 28.68 13.45 67.90
N GLU A 277 29.95 13.08 67.70
CA GLU A 277 30.68 13.38 66.44
C GLU A 277 30.54 12.33 65.30
N ALA A 278 29.80 11.22 65.49
CA ALA A 278 29.79 10.08 64.55
C ALA A 278 28.73 10.13 63.41
N LYS A 279 28.03 11.25 63.19
CA LYS A 279 26.77 11.30 62.41
C LYS A 279 26.85 11.76 60.93
N LEU A 280 28.03 11.85 60.31
CA LEU A 280 28.23 12.75 59.14
C LEU A 280 28.82 12.14 57.83
N GLN A 281 28.66 10.82 57.55
CA GLN A 281 29.25 10.21 56.33
C GLN A 281 28.36 9.33 55.41
N GLU A 282 27.03 9.25 55.59
CA GLU A 282 26.16 8.42 54.70
C GLU A 282 25.49 9.19 53.52
N ASP A 283 25.48 10.53 53.51
CA ASP A 283 24.70 11.34 52.55
C ASP A 283 25.30 11.46 51.12
N ALA A 284 26.15 10.52 50.69
CA ALA A 284 26.96 10.63 49.47
C ALA A 284 26.44 9.90 48.23
N ARG A 285 25.34 9.12 48.29
CA ARG A 285 24.92 8.21 47.19
C ARG A 285 23.74 8.64 46.31
N ILE A 286 23.09 9.77 46.61
CA ILE A 286 21.81 10.18 45.95
C ILE A 286 21.99 11.32 44.92
N ARG A 287 23.21 11.84 44.72
CA ARG A 287 23.52 12.93 43.75
C ARG A 287 24.28 12.49 42.48
N LYS A 288 23.83 11.40 41.83
CA LYS A 288 24.03 11.19 40.38
C LYS A 288 22.69 11.06 39.65
N SER A 289 21.94 12.16 39.78
CA SER A 289 20.74 12.43 39.00
C SER A 289 21.02 12.50 37.50
N LYS A 290 20.12 11.89 36.73
CA LYS A 290 19.45 12.54 35.59
C LYS A 290 20.32 13.30 34.57
N GLU A 291 20.82 12.58 33.57
CA GLU A 291 20.81 12.99 32.15
C GLU A 291 20.66 11.69 31.34
N LEU A 292 19.55 11.35 30.66
CA LEU A 292 18.35 12.11 30.27
C LEU A 292 18.60 13.34 29.38
N ARG A 293 19.66 13.23 28.58
CA ARG A 293 19.93 13.86 27.28
C ARG A 293 20.97 12.93 26.64
N THR A 294 20.77 12.29 25.49
CA THR A 294 19.88 12.63 24.38
C THR A 294 19.35 11.38 23.69
N ALA A 295 18.03 11.22 23.66
CA ALA A 295 17.40 10.50 22.55
C ALA A 295 17.64 11.26 21.24
N LYS A 296 17.39 10.58 20.11
CA LYS A 296 17.03 11.21 18.84
C LYS A 296 18.16 11.95 18.09
N LEU A 297 19.28 11.26 17.86
CA LEU A 297 20.08 11.49 16.66
C LEU A 297 20.26 10.22 15.84
N ARG A 298 19.59 10.23 14.67
CA ARG A 298 20.02 9.60 13.41
C ARG A 298 20.18 8.06 13.51
N ALA A 299 19.18 7.24 13.18
CA ALA A 299 18.09 7.50 12.21
C ALA A 299 18.63 8.01 10.86
N GLN A 300 19.65 7.32 10.35
CA GLN A 300 20.15 7.30 8.98
C GLN A 300 20.92 5.97 8.83
N GLN A 301 20.98 5.40 7.62
CA GLN A 301 21.51 4.04 7.34
C GLN A 301 20.55 2.88 7.65
N GLU A 302 19.26 3.14 7.40
CA GLU A 302 18.50 2.22 6.56
C GLU A 302 19.24 2.04 5.20
N LYS A 303 19.31 0.81 4.68
CA LYS A 303 19.70 0.42 3.30
C LYS A 303 21.06 0.93 2.76
N ALA A 304 22.05 0.02 2.70
CA ALA A 304 22.77 -0.27 1.45
C ALA A 304 23.60 -1.58 1.53
N GLN A 305 23.21 -2.56 0.71
CA GLN A 305 24.08 -3.37 -0.17
C GLN A 305 25.30 -4.06 0.46
N ASP A 306 25.38 -5.38 0.61
CA ASP A 306 25.06 -6.46 -0.35
C ASP A 306 25.80 -6.32 -1.69
N ARG A 307 27.10 -6.68 -1.69
CA ARG A 307 27.98 -6.94 -2.85
C ARG A 307 29.38 -7.41 -2.40
N GLN A 308 29.51 -8.68 -2.00
CA GLN A 308 30.83 -9.30 -1.77
C GLN A 308 30.82 -10.82 -2.07
N ALA A 309 30.25 -11.17 -3.23
CA ALA A 309 30.28 -12.51 -3.82
C ALA A 309 31.22 -12.56 -5.04
N ILE A 310 32.39 -11.92 -4.92
CA ILE A 310 33.46 -11.88 -5.94
C ILE A 310 34.81 -11.92 -5.22
N GLN A 311 35.41 -13.11 -5.09
CA GLN A 311 36.85 -13.40 -4.90
C GLN A 311 37.03 -14.90 -4.58
N ASP A 312 37.19 -15.74 -5.62
CA ASP A 312 37.71 -17.13 -5.61
C ASP A 312 37.42 -17.79 -6.97
N GLU A 313 37.84 -17.28 -8.12
CA GLU A 313 39.23 -16.99 -8.54
C GLU A 313 40.22 -18.18 -8.49
N PHE A 314 39.77 -19.43 -8.27
CA PHE A 314 40.74 -20.55 -8.09
C PHE A 314 40.49 -21.89 -8.83
N ARG A 315 39.79 -21.93 -9.99
CA ARG A 315 39.54 -23.21 -10.72
C ARG A 315 39.77 -23.27 -12.25
N ALA A 316 40.39 -22.27 -12.90
CA ALA A 316 40.45 -22.22 -14.38
C ALA A 316 41.84 -21.94 -15.02
N LYS A 317 42.95 -22.43 -14.44
CA LYS A 317 44.30 -22.34 -15.04
C LYS A 317 45.11 -23.63 -14.89
N LYS A 318 44.76 -24.69 -15.67
CA LYS A 318 45.57 -25.94 -15.72
C LYS A 318 45.33 -26.80 -16.99
N ALA A 319 45.43 -26.21 -18.19
CA ALA A 319 45.05 -26.88 -19.45
C ALA A 319 45.85 -26.49 -20.72
N TYR A 320 47.17 -26.27 -20.64
CA TYR A 320 47.97 -25.84 -21.81
C TYR A 320 49.41 -26.41 -21.89
N GLU A 321 49.63 -27.69 -21.58
CA GLU A 321 50.98 -28.33 -21.65
C GLU A 321 51.00 -29.65 -22.44
N ALA A 322 50.11 -29.83 -23.44
CA ALA A 322 49.89 -31.12 -24.10
C ALA A 322 50.25 -31.20 -25.61
N THR A 323 50.87 -30.17 -26.20
CA THR A 323 50.80 -29.96 -27.67
C THR A 323 52.12 -30.00 -28.49
N GLU A 324 53.30 -30.26 -27.91
CA GLU A 324 54.59 -30.06 -28.63
C GLU A 324 55.29 -31.31 -29.24
N MET A 325 54.97 -32.55 -28.86
CA MET A 325 55.90 -33.69 -29.10
C MET A 325 55.86 -34.40 -30.48
N ASN A 326 55.14 -33.92 -31.49
CA ASN A 326 54.71 -34.76 -32.64
C ASN A 326 55.41 -34.56 -34.02
N THR A 327 56.48 -33.78 -34.16
CA THR A 327 56.86 -33.19 -35.47
C THR A 327 58.17 -33.64 -36.16
N ARG A 328 58.88 -34.69 -35.71
CA ARG A 328 60.27 -34.98 -36.18
C ARG A 328 60.58 -36.32 -36.90
N LEU A 329 59.60 -37.00 -37.52
CA LEU A 329 59.79 -38.38 -38.06
C LEU A 329 59.78 -38.58 -39.61
N LYS A 330 59.78 -37.52 -40.44
CA LYS A 330 59.26 -37.64 -41.84
C LYS A 330 60.26 -37.72 -43.02
N GLU A 331 61.57 -37.47 -42.87
CA GLU A 331 62.40 -36.99 -44.00
C GLU A 331 63.41 -37.97 -44.69
N LYS A 332 63.37 -39.29 -44.46
CA LYS A 332 64.53 -40.19 -44.77
C LYS A 332 64.50 -41.11 -46.02
N ARG A 333 63.59 -40.96 -47.01
CA ARG A 333 63.28 -42.06 -47.98
C ARG A 333 63.76 -41.99 -49.46
N ASP A 334 64.38 -40.92 -49.98
CA ASP A 334 64.28 -40.63 -51.44
C ASP A 334 65.46 -40.98 -52.41
N LYS A 335 66.54 -41.67 -52.02
CA LYS A 335 67.83 -41.55 -52.77
C LYS A 335 68.23 -42.58 -53.85
N GLU A 336 67.59 -43.74 -54.02
CA GLU A 336 68.26 -44.91 -54.67
C GLU A 336 68.09 -45.09 -56.21
N ARG A 337 67.33 -44.25 -56.93
CA ARG A 337 66.72 -44.65 -58.23
C ARG A 337 67.52 -44.45 -59.55
N LYS A 338 68.77 -44.00 -59.57
CA LYS A 338 69.31 -43.25 -60.74
C LYS A 338 70.14 -43.96 -61.84
N ILE A 339 70.62 -45.20 -61.68
CA ILE A 339 71.86 -45.62 -62.41
C ILE A 339 71.64 -46.45 -63.71
N ALA A 340 70.50 -47.11 -63.91
CA ALA A 340 70.33 -48.18 -64.91
C ALA A 340 70.19 -47.78 -66.41
N LEU A 341 70.71 -46.63 -66.85
CA LEU A 341 70.16 -45.91 -68.02
C LEU A 341 70.89 -46.06 -69.37
N MET A 342 72.20 -46.33 -69.41
CA MET A 342 73.03 -45.76 -70.49
C MET A 342 73.32 -46.65 -71.72
N GLN A 343 73.25 -47.98 -71.64
CA GLN A 343 73.68 -48.87 -72.75
C GLN A 343 72.64 -49.05 -73.88
N SER A 344 71.43 -48.51 -73.74
CA SER A 344 70.37 -48.53 -74.78
C SER A 344 70.82 -47.94 -76.13
N ILE A 345 71.64 -46.88 -76.06
CA ILE A 345 71.66 -45.75 -76.99
C ILE A 345 72.05 -46.08 -78.45
N LEU A 346 72.74 -47.20 -78.72
CA LEU A 346 73.35 -47.45 -80.04
C LEU A 346 72.54 -48.36 -80.98
N GLN A 347 71.79 -49.34 -80.46
CA GLN A 347 70.85 -50.08 -81.30
C GLN A 347 69.72 -49.18 -81.82
N ASP A 348 69.47 -48.09 -81.12
CA ASP A 348 68.45 -47.09 -81.42
C ASP A 348 68.72 -46.39 -82.76
N ARG A 349 69.98 -46.33 -83.24
CA ARG A 349 70.37 -45.51 -84.41
C ARG A 349 70.08 -46.10 -85.78
N LYS A 350 70.08 -47.43 -85.93
CA LYS A 350 69.61 -48.11 -87.16
C LYS A 350 68.12 -48.41 -87.13
N LYS A 351 67.57 -48.64 -85.92
CA LYS A 351 66.12 -48.57 -85.71
C LYS A 351 65.62 -47.21 -86.18
N GLN A 352 66.29 -46.11 -85.81
CA GLN A 352 65.94 -44.73 -86.17
C GLN A 352 65.63 -44.50 -87.65
N GLU A 353 66.40 -44.97 -88.63
CA GLU A 353 66.13 -44.61 -90.05
C GLU A 353 64.88 -45.31 -90.62
N ALA A 354 64.75 -46.63 -90.42
CA ALA A 354 63.54 -47.36 -90.79
C ALA A 354 62.33 -46.87 -89.98
N PHE A 355 62.55 -46.62 -88.69
CA PHE A 355 61.59 -45.94 -87.83
C PHE A 355 61.22 -44.58 -88.40
N HIS A 356 62.12 -43.73 -88.87
CA HIS A 356 61.81 -42.40 -89.41
C HIS A 356 60.96 -42.47 -90.69
N ALA A 357 61.16 -43.45 -91.56
CA ALA A 357 60.33 -43.64 -92.76
C ALA A 357 58.92 -44.13 -92.41
N GLU A 358 58.80 -45.17 -91.58
CA GLU A 358 57.51 -45.64 -91.06
C GLU A 358 56.83 -44.56 -90.20
N HIS A 359 57.60 -43.81 -89.43
CA HIS A 359 57.16 -42.70 -88.58
C HIS A 359 56.72 -41.51 -89.45
N ALA A 360 57.29 -41.27 -90.62
CA ALA A 360 56.77 -40.25 -91.54
C ALA A 360 55.39 -40.63 -92.10
N GLN A 361 55.15 -41.92 -92.39
CA GLN A 361 53.83 -42.41 -92.80
C GLN A 361 52.84 -42.44 -91.64
N ARG A 362 53.24 -43.02 -90.50
CA ARG A 362 52.45 -42.99 -89.25
C ARG A 362 52.17 -41.56 -88.82
N MET A 363 53.08 -40.59 -88.99
CA MET A 363 52.82 -39.19 -88.69
C MET A 363 51.75 -38.62 -89.61
N ARG A 364 51.73 -38.92 -90.91
CA ARG A 364 50.64 -38.47 -91.79
C ARG A 364 49.29 -39.12 -91.44
N GLU A 365 49.28 -40.38 -91.04
CA GLU A 365 48.09 -41.06 -90.54
C GLU A 365 47.64 -40.53 -89.17
N LEU A 366 48.59 -40.19 -88.30
CA LEU A 366 48.37 -39.53 -87.02
C LEU A 366 47.88 -38.11 -87.22
N ASP A 367 48.42 -37.34 -88.16
CA ASP A 367 47.99 -35.98 -88.51
C ASP A 367 46.55 -36.02 -89.04
N ALA A 368 46.24 -36.92 -89.99
CA ALA A 368 44.87 -37.10 -90.49
C ALA A 368 43.89 -37.59 -89.39
N ASN A 369 44.36 -38.40 -88.43
CA ASN A 369 43.56 -38.78 -87.28
C ASN A 369 43.48 -37.66 -86.22
N MET A 370 44.50 -36.82 -86.08
CA MET A 370 44.52 -35.64 -85.22
C MET A 370 43.61 -34.54 -85.76
N ASP A 371 43.51 -34.37 -87.08
CA ASP A 371 42.53 -33.49 -87.72
C ASP A 371 41.11 -33.99 -87.47
N ARG A 372 40.86 -35.31 -87.60
CA ARG A 372 39.57 -35.93 -87.27
C ARG A 372 39.23 -35.81 -85.78
N ILE A 373 40.21 -36.03 -84.90
CA ILE A 373 40.06 -35.88 -83.44
C ILE A 373 39.85 -34.41 -83.09
N GLY A 374 40.53 -33.47 -83.76
CA GLY A 374 40.38 -32.03 -83.60
C GLY A 374 39.00 -31.55 -84.04
N GLN A 375 38.50 -32.02 -85.19
CA GLN A 375 37.12 -31.78 -85.62
C GLN A 375 36.11 -32.32 -84.60
N GLN A 376 36.30 -33.56 -84.12
CA GLN A 376 35.45 -34.14 -83.06
C GLN A 376 35.58 -33.40 -81.72
N GLN A 377 36.75 -32.84 -81.38
CA GLN A 377 36.95 -32.04 -80.18
C GLN A 377 36.24 -30.70 -80.30
N VAL A 378 36.38 -29.99 -81.42
CA VAL A 378 35.66 -28.74 -81.71
C VAL A 378 34.14 -28.95 -81.70
N GLU A 379 33.64 -30.03 -82.30
CA GLU A 379 32.21 -30.37 -82.24
C GLU A 379 31.74 -30.69 -80.82
N ARG A 380 32.53 -31.47 -80.04
CA ARG A 380 32.22 -31.78 -78.63
C ARG A 380 32.26 -30.54 -77.76
N GLU A 381 33.23 -29.66 -77.94
CA GLU A 381 33.36 -28.39 -77.22
C GLU A 381 32.20 -27.45 -77.56
N TYR A 382 31.82 -27.33 -78.84
CA TYR A 382 30.67 -26.54 -79.27
C TYR A 382 29.35 -27.10 -78.68
N GLN A 383 29.14 -28.41 -78.74
CA GLN A 383 27.97 -29.05 -78.12
C GLN A 383 27.97 -28.90 -76.59
N HIS A 384 29.13 -29.04 -75.95
CA HIS A 384 29.29 -28.85 -74.51
C HIS A 384 29.02 -27.40 -74.08
N GLN A 385 29.58 -26.41 -74.77
CA GLN A 385 29.31 -24.98 -74.53
C GLN A 385 27.81 -24.69 -74.69
N LYS A 386 27.20 -25.15 -75.78
CA LYS A 386 25.75 -25.00 -76.02
C LYS A 386 24.90 -25.67 -74.93
N ALA A 387 25.31 -26.83 -74.43
CA ALA A 387 24.64 -27.52 -73.33
C ALA A 387 24.83 -26.78 -71.98
N VAL A 388 26.01 -26.23 -71.71
CA VAL A 388 26.30 -25.41 -70.52
C VAL A 388 25.50 -24.11 -70.55
N GLU A 389 25.41 -23.43 -71.69
CA GLU A 389 24.56 -22.24 -71.86
C GLU A 389 23.07 -22.54 -71.68
N ALA A 390 22.59 -23.65 -72.26
CA ALA A 390 21.20 -24.07 -72.10
C ALA A 390 20.89 -24.39 -70.62
N ALA A 391 21.79 -25.09 -69.94
CA ALA A 391 21.69 -25.37 -68.51
C ALA A 391 21.79 -24.10 -67.64
N SER A 392 22.60 -23.10 -68.03
CA SER A 392 22.64 -21.80 -67.33
C SER A 392 21.30 -21.07 -67.46
N ARG A 393 20.79 -20.94 -68.70
CA ARG A 393 19.48 -20.33 -68.98
C ARG A 393 18.35 -21.03 -68.24
N GLU A 394 18.37 -22.36 -68.17
CA GLU A 394 17.37 -23.13 -67.41
C GLU A 394 17.47 -22.88 -65.89
N ARG A 395 18.69 -22.75 -65.34
CA ARG A 395 18.91 -22.39 -63.92
C ARG A 395 18.43 -20.97 -63.62
N GLU A 396 18.71 -20.01 -64.52
CA GLU A 396 18.29 -18.61 -64.40
C GLU A 396 16.75 -18.49 -64.41
N LEU A 397 16.07 -19.22 -65.32
CA LEU A 397 14.60 -19.27 -65.36
C LEU A 397 14.03 -19.87 -64.07
N LYS A 398 14.54 -21.02 -63.61
CA LYS A 398 14.13 -21.65 -62.34
C LYS A 398 14.38 -20.73 -61.14
N HIS A 399 15.50 -19.99 -61.12
CA HIS A 399 15.79 -19.02 -60.07
C HIS A 399 14.81 -17.83 -60.11
N GLY A 400 14.49 -17.32 -61.30
CA GLY A 400 13.47 -16.28 -61.48
C GLY A 400 12.06 -16.71 -61.04
N ASP A 401 11.68 -17.96 -61.28
CA ASP A 401 10.42 -18.53 -60.80
C ASP A 401 10.39 -18.68 -59.27
N LEU A 402 11.47 -19.17 -58.67
CA LEU A 402 11.61 -19.22 -57.21
C LEU A 402 11.57 -17.82 -56.58
N LEU A 403 12.20 -16.83 -57.21
CA LEU A 403 12.18 -15.44 -56.74
C LEU A 403 10.75 -14.85 -56.82
N ARG A 404 10.01 -15.10 -57.90
CA ARG A 404 8.60 -14.71 -58.03
C ARG A 404 7.73 -15.34 -56.94
N GLN A 405 7.85 -16.65 -56.72
CA GLN A 405 7.15 -17.36 -55.64
C GLN A 405 7.53 -16.81 -54.25
N GLN A 406 8.79 -16.45 -54.03
CA GLN A 406 9.24 -15.85 -52.78
C GLN A 406 8.64 -14.44 -52.56
N ILE A 407 8.56 -13.62 -53.62
CA ILE A 407 7.91 -12.30 -53.57
C ILE A 407 6.43 -12.47 -53.24
N GLU A 408 5.69 -13.30 -53.98
CA GLU A 408 4.26 -13.56 -53.73
C GLU A 408 4.00 -14.10 -52.32
N SER A 409 4.82 -15.04 -51.84
CA SER A 409 4.74 -15.59 -50.49
C SER A 409 4.98 -14.53 -49.41
N ASN A 410 5.98 -13.66 -49.61
CA ASN A 410 6.26 -12.55 -48.70
C ASN A 410 5.16 -11.47 -48.71
N GLU A 411 4.57 -11.17 -49.87
CA GLU A 411 3.42 -10.27 -49.95
C GLU A 411 2.18 -10.84 -49.27
N GLN A 412 1.87 -12.12 -49.48
CA GLN A 412 0.80 -12.82 -48.77
C GLN A 412 1.03 -12.84 -47.25
N ARG A 413 2.27 -13.06 -46.79
CA ARG A 413 2.62 -12.96 -45.36
C ARG A 413 2.39 -11.55 -44.83
N ARG A 414 2.83 -10.51 -45.55
CA ARG A 414 2.64 -9.10 -45.16
C ARG A 414 1.16 -8.72 -45.11
N LEU A 415 0.35 -9.20 -46.05
CA LEU A 415 -1.10 -8.98 -46.05
C LEU A 415 -1.77 -9.71 -44.86
N LYS A 416 -1.42 -10.98 -44.62
CA LYS A 416 -1.92 -11.76 -43.48
C LYS A 416 -1.56 -11.11 -42.14
N ALA A 417 -0.32 -10.63 -41.99
CA ALA A 417 0.12 -9.91 -40.80
C ALA A 417 -0.70 -8.64 -40.56
N LYS A 418 -0.89 -7.79 -41.58
CA LYS A 418 -1.74 -6.59 -41.47
C LYS A 418 -3.20 -6.92 -41.13
N MET A 419 -3.76 -7.98 -41.69
CA MET A 419 -5.12 -8.42 -41.36
C MET A 419 -5.22 -8.94 -39.91
N PHE A 420 -4.17 -9.62 -39.43
CA PHE A 420 -4.08 -10.07 -38.03
C PHE A 420 -3.99 -8.88 -37.08
N GLU A 421 -3.07 -7.92 -37.32
CA GLU A 421 -2.95 -6.67 -36.55
C GLU A 421 -4.26 -5.88 -36.48
N GLN A 422 -5.00 -5.78 -37.59
CA GLN A 422 -6.31 -5.11 -37.63
C GLN A 422 -7.38 -5.86 -36.83
N ASN A 423 -7.39 -7.19 -36.89
CA ASN A 423 -8.32 -8.01 -36.13
C ASN A 423 -8.02 -7.99 -34.63
N ASP A 424 -6.75 -8.03 -34.25
CA ASP A 424 -6.30 -7.88 -32.86
C ASP A 424 -6.66 -6.49 -32.33
N ALA A 425 -6.45 -5.42 -33.11
CA ALA A 425 -6.86 -4.07 -32.73
C ALA A 425 -8.39 -3.95 -32.58
N LYS A 426 -9.19 -4.59 -33.45
CA LYS A 426 -10.65 -4.69 -33.29
C LYS A 426 -11.02 -5.47 -32.01
N PHE A 427 -10.34 -6.58 -31.73
CA PHE A 427 -10.57 -7.43 -30.56
C PHE A 427 -10.24 -6.70 -29.25
N LEU A 428 -9.09 -6.01 -29.18
CA LEU A 428 -8.69 -5.20 -28.02
C LEU A 428 -9.67 -4.07 -27.74
N LYS A 429 -10.11 -3.33 -28.78
CA LYS A 429 -11.17 -2.31 -28.63
C LYS A 429 -12.49 -2.90 -28.14
N LYS A 430 -12.91 -4.04 -28.72
CA LYS A 430 -14.11 -4.76 -28.26
C LYS A 430 -13.97 -5.13 -26.79
N LYS A 431 -12.84 -5.72 -26.38
CA LYS A 431 -12.55 -6.11 -25.00
C LYS A 431 -12.62 -4.92 -24.03
N ALA A 432 -11.95 -3.81 -24.34
CA ALA A 432 -11.98 -2.58 -23.53
C ALA A 432 -13.40 -1.99 -23.38
N MET A 433 -14.23 -2.07 -24.43
CA MET A 433 -15.65 -1.72 -24.36
C MET A 433 -16.42 -2.64 -23.38
N LYS A 434 -16.18 -3.96 -23.40
CA LYS A 434 -16.81 -4.91 -22.45
C LYS A 434 -16.42 -4.60 -21.01
N GLU A 435 -15.14 -4.34 -20.78
CA GLU A 435 -14.58 -4.02 -19.47
C GLU A 435 -15.12 -2.69 -18.93
N SER A 436 -15.23 -1.67 -19.78
CA SER A 436 -15.88 -0.39 -19.45
C SER A 436 -17.36 -0.55 -19.09
N ILE A 437 -18.11 -1.37 -19.84
CA ILE A 437 -19.51 -1.70 -19.54
C ILE A 437 -19.63 -2.44 -18.19
N LEU A 438 -18.77 -3.43 -17.94
CA LEU A 438 -18.74 -4.17 -16.68
C LEU A 438 -18.46 -3.23 -15.50
N ALA A 439 -17.46 -2.37 -15.62
CA ALA A 439 -17.10 -1.44 -14.57
C ALA A 439 -18.20 -0.41 -14.29
N GLU A 440 -18.90 0.08 -15.32
CA GLU A 440 -20.05 0.98 -15.16
C GLU A 440 -21.23 0.28 -14.47
N LYS A 441 -21.53 -0.99 -14.79
CA LYS A 441 -22.51 -1.78 -14.03
C LYS A 441 -22.12 -1.91 -12.56
N VAL A 442 -20.86 -2.24 -12.26
CA VAL A 442 -20.37 -2.37 -10.88
C VAL A 442 -20.45 -1.03 -10.16
N ARG A 443 -20.17 0.09 -10.82
CA ARG A 443 -20.35 1.44 -10.26
C ARG A 443 -21.81 1.72 -9.89
N VAL A 444 -22.76 1.43 -10.78
CA VAL A 444 -24.19 1.63 -10.52
C VAL A 444 -24.71 0.69 -9.43
N ASP A 445 -24.37 -0.59 -9.46
CA ASP A 445 -24.75 -1.58 -8.45
C ASP A 445 -24.15 -1.26 -7.06
N THR A 446 -22.89 -0.84 -6.99
CA THR A 446 -22.28 -0.40 -5.72
C THR A 446 -22.91 0.87 -5.18
N LEU A 447 -23.22 1.87 -6.03
CA LEU A 447 -24.00 3.05 -5.63
C LEU A 447 -25.37 2.65 -5.05
N GLN A 448 -26.13 1.79 -5.74
CA GLN A 448 -27.43 1.31 -5.24
C GLN A 448 -27.29 0.54 -3.92
N LYS A 449 -26.25 -0.30 -3.77
CA LYS A 449 -25.98 -1.04 -2.53
C LYS A 449 -25.62 -0.12 -1.36
N LEU A 450 -24.94 1.00 -1.61
CA LEU A 450 -24.60 1.98 -0.58
C LEU A 450 -25.81 2.85 -0.22
N GLN A 451 -26.62 3.28 -1.20
CA GLN A 451 -27.89 3.97 -0.97
C GLN A 451 -28.86 3.11 -0.15
N LYS A 452 -29.01 1.82 -0.48
CA LYS A 452 -29.82 0.84 0.29
C LYS A 452 -29.32 0.63 1.73
N ARG A 453 -28.07 0.97 2.03
CA ARG A 453 -27.46 0.91 3.38
C ARG A 453 -27.57 2.24 4.14
N GLY A 454 -28.26 3.24 3.58
CA GLY A 454 -28.41 4.56 4.19
C GLY A 454 -27.12 5.38 4.23
N VAL A 455 -26.17 5.14 3.32
CA VAL A 455 -24.98 6.00 3.19
C VAL A 455 -25.43 7.37 2.65
N PRO A 456 -25.11 8.49 3.34
CA PRO A 456 -25.44 9.84 2.87
C PRO A 456 -24.92 10.11 1.46
N GLU A 457 -25.74 10.78 0.64
CA GLU A 457 -25.42 11.06 -0.77
C GLU A 457 -24.13 11.87 -0.92
N GLU A 458 -23.77 12.69 0.07
CA GLU A 458 -22.54 13.48 0.09
C GLU A 458 -21.29 12.62 -0.09
N TYR A 459 -21.23 11.46 0.58
CA TYR A 459 -20.13 10.50 0.48
C TYR A 459 -20.18 9.65 -0.80
N LEU A 460 -21.30 9.70 -1.52
CA LEU A 460 -21.47 9.01 -2.81
C LEU A 460 -21.12 9.92 -4.01
N ARG A 461 -20.94 11.23 -3.81
CA ARG A 461 -20.68 12.22 -4.88
C ARG A 461 -19.47 11.86 -5.76
N GLU A 462 -18.38 11.36 -5.17
CA GLU A 462 -17.19 10.99 -5.93
C GLU A 462 -17.42 9.75 -6.80
N LEU A 463 -18.07 8.73 -6.25
CA LEU A 463 -18.43 7.50 -6.95
C LEU A 463 -19.50 7.75 -8.04
N SER A 464 -20.43 8.68 -7.80
CA SER A 464 -21.47 9.05 -8.78
C SER A 464 -20.91 9.87 -9.95
N ARG A 465 -19.87 10.68 -9.72
CA ARG A 465 -19.20 11.51 -10.74
C ARG A 465 -18.03 10.82 -11.47
N MET A 466 -17.58 9.67 -10.97
CA MET A 466 -16.53 8.87 -11.63
C MET A 466 -16.95 8.48 -13.05
N ARG A 467 -16.21 8.98 -14.05
CA ARG A 467 -16.36 8.59 -15.45
C ARG A 467 -15.46 7.40 -15.76
N ILE A 468 -16.02 6.42 -16.47
CA ILE A 468 -15.32 5.22 -16.92
C ILE A 468 -15.25 5.29 -18.45
N ASN A 469 -14.03 5.23 -18.97
CA ASN A 469 -13.72 5.32 -20.40
C ASN A 469 -12.92 4.07 -20.79
N GLU A 470 -12.89 3.74 -22.09
CA GLU A 470 -12.11 2.61 -22.66
C GLU A 470 -10.62 2.60 -22.23
N SER A 471 -10.02 3.77 -21.96
CA SER A 471 -8.62 3.90 -21.54
C SER A 471 -8.37 3.62 -20.05
N ASN A 472 -9.43 3.63 -19.23
CA ASN A 472 -9.35 3.63 -17.77
C ASN A 472 -10.18 2.48 -17.15
N ALA A 473 -10.65 1.55 -17.98
CA ALA A 473 -11.46 0.39 -17.57
C ALA A 473 -10.61 -0.62 -16.79
#